data_AF-A0A917GUW2-F1
#
_entry.id   AF-A0A917GUW2-F1
#
_cell.length_a   1.000
_cell.length_b   1.000
_cell.length_c   1.000
_cell.angle_alpha   90.00
_cell.angle_beta   90.00
_cell.angle_gamma   90.00
#
_symmetry.space_group_name_H-M   'P 1'
#
loop_
_entity.id
_entity.type
_entity.pdbx_description
1 polymer ?
#
loop_
_entity_poly.entity_id
_entity_poly.type
_entity_poly.pdbx_seq_one_letter_code
_entity_poly.pdbx_strand_id
1 'polypeptide(L)'
;MIKQIVITAMGTLMLSFIALAQSEQYDITGDWQGELDAARYEPIPVVLHIHPSTEQTGELTGSLDFPSQYRTGLPIGAIRINGSNVSIMLTSVQAEFYGELTLDESGQHVLSMQGDWSQAGEHVPLELTRQTTEETAQ
;
A
#
# COMPACT_ATOMS: atom_id res chain seq x y z
N MET A 1 -69.23 8.58 26.89
CA MET A 1 -67.98 8.53 26.09
C MET A 1 -66.82 8.38 27.07
N ILE A 2 -66.21 7.19 27.16
CA ILE A 2 -64.85 6.83 26.69
C ILE A 2 -63.75 7.60 27.48
N LYS A 3 -62.70 7.03 28.08
CA LYS A 3 -62.28 5.72 28.65
C LYS A 3 -60.91 6.04 29.28
N GLN A 4 -60.53 5.42 30.40
CA GLN A 4 -59.15 5.45 30.92
C GLN A 4 -58.17 4.78 29.93
N ILE A 5 -56.85 5.06 30.01
CA ILE A 5 -55.71 4.10 29.89
C ILE A 5 -54.37 4.86 30.06
N VAL A 6 -53.67 4.67 31.20
CA VAL A 6 -52.47 3.81 31.48
C VAL A 6 -51.13 4.53 31.29
N ILE A 7 -50.35 4.51 32.37
CA ILE A 7 -48.94 4.90 32.51
C ILE A 7 -48.05 3.82 31.90
N THR A 8 -47.04 4.17 31.09
CA THR A 8 -45.86 3.30 30.90
C THR A 8 -44.62 4.14 30.60
N ALA A 9 -43.63 4.02 31.49
CA ALA A 9 -42.28 4.54 31.32
C ALA A 9 -41.56 3.72 30.24
N MET A 10 -40.80 4.38 29.36
CA MET A 10 -39.83 3.70 28.50
C MET A 10 -38.57 4.55 28.43
N GLY A 11 -37.51 4.08 29.09
CA GLY A 11 -36.19 4.69 29.03
C GLY A 11 -35.63 4.59 27.62
N THR A 12 -35.10 5.69 27.11
CA THR A 12 -34.34 5.70 25.85
C THR A 12 -32.86 5.60 26.23
N LEU A 13 -32.36 4.37 26.38
CA LEU A 13 -30.92 4.11 26.39
C LEU A 13 -30.43 4.32 24.95
N MET A 14 -29.87 5.50 24.64
CA MET A 14 -29.14 5.67 23.38
C MET A 14 -27.87 4.83 23.44
N LEU A 15 -27.94 3.60 22.92
CA LEU A 15 -26.77 2.85 22.53
C LEU A 15 -26.16 3.55 21.32
N SER A 16 -25.21 4.45 21.58
CA SER A 16 -24.33 5.01 20.57
C SER A 16 -23.57 3.86 19.93
N PHE A 17 -24.02 3.42 18.75
CA PHE A 17 -23.19 2.61 17.86
C PHE A 17 -22.04 3.50 17.41
N ILE A 18 -20.91 3.44 18.12
CA ILE A 18 -19.65 3.92 17.59
C ILE A 18 -19.29 2.91 16.49
N ALA A 19 -19.59 3.27 15.24
CA ALA A 19 -19.01 2.58 14.11
C ALA A 19 -17.50 2.81 14.18
N LEU A 20 -16.77 1.83 14.73
CA LEU A 20 -15.34 1.73 14.53
C LEU A 20 -15.17 1.48 13.03
N ALA A 21 -14.92 2.54 12.27
CA ALA A 21 -14.33 2.40 10.95
C ALA A 21 -12.95 1.77 11.19
N GLN A 22 -12.89 0.43 11.15
CA GLN A 22 -11.62 -0.25 11.01
C GLN A 22 -11.11 0.14 9.63
N SER A 23 -10.10 0.99 9.59
CA SER A 23 -9.32 1.15 8.37
C SER A 23 -8.70 -0.21 8.09
N GLU A 24 -9.23 -0.93 7.10
CA GLU A 24 -8.59 -2.12 6.57
C GLU A 24 -7.26 -1.68 5.97
N GLN A 25 -6.19 -1.84 6.74
CA GLN A 25 -4.84 -1.57 6.29
C GLN A 25 -4.32 -2.87 5.69
N TYR A 26 -4.19 -2.92 4.37
CA TYR A 26 -3.65 -4.07 3.67
C TYR A 26 -2.18 -4.29 4.04
N ASP A 27 -1.81 -5.54 4.27
CA ASP A 27 -0.41 -5.91 4.49
C ASP A 27 0.34 -5.96 3.14
N ILE A 28 1.20 -4.97 2.94
CA ILE A 28 2.07 -4.86 1.77
C ILE A 28 3.54 -5.16 2.10
N THR A 29 3.84 -5.66 3.31
CA THR A 29 5.21 -6.06 3.65
C THR A 29 5.71 -7.18 2.73
N GLY A 30 7.02 -7.18 2.51
CA GLY A 30 7.71 -8.12 1.64
C GLY A 30 8.40 -7.45 0.46
N ASP A 31 8.86 -8.29 -0.46
CA ASP A 31 9.61 -7.90 -1.63
C ASP A 31 8.71 -7.89 -2.85
N TRP A 32 8.82 -6.83 -3.64
CA TRP A 32 8.01 -6.59 -4.83
C TRP A 32 8.92 -6.27 -6.00
N GLN A 33 8.70 -6.93 -7.14
CA GLN A 33 9.47 -6.72 -8.35
C GLN A 33 8.63 -6.09 -9.45
N GLY A 34 9.26 -5.28 -10.28
CA GLY A 34 8.64 -4.69 -11.46
C GLY A 34 9.69 -4.23 -12.46
N GLU A 35 9.23 -3.59 -13.52
CA GLU A 35 10.09 -3.08 -14.58
C GLU A 35 9.60 -1.70 -15.02
N LEU A 36 10.50 -0.72 -15.06
CA LEU A 36 10.25 0.61 -15.60
C LEU A 36 10.58 0.61 -17.09
N ASP A 37 9.55 0.55 -17.93
CA ASP A 37 9.68 0.69 -19.38
C ASP A 37 9.45 2.15 -19.79
N ALA A 38 10.48 2.96 -19.59
CA ALA A 38 10.52 4.32 -20.12
C ALA A 38 11.00 4.25 -21.57
N ALA A 39 10.13 4.47 -22.55
CA ALA A 39 10.35 4.28 -24.00
C ALA A 39 11.69 4.80 -24.60
N ARG A 40 12.43 5.66 -23.89
CA ARG A 40 13.75 6.20 -24.27
C ARG A 40 14.95 5.39 -23.75
N TYR A 41 14.73 4.44 -22.85
CA TYR A 41 15.75 3.68 -22.14
C TYR A 41 15.46 2.19 -22.27
N GLU A 42 16.48 1.35 -22.05
CA GLU A 42 16.24 -0.07 -21.84
C GLU A 42 15.38 -0.25 -20.58
N PRO A 43 14.45 -1.22 -20.56
CA PRO A 43 13.62 -1.48 -19.39
C PRO A 43 14.47 -1.69 -18.14
N ILE A 44 14.11 -1.00 -17.05
CA ILE A 44 14.89 -0.98 -15.82
C ILE A 44 14.17 -1.85 -14.78
N PRO A 45 14.68 -3.05 -14.44
CA PRO A 45 14.12 -3.83 -13.36
C PRO A 45 14.28 -3.09 -12.02
N VAL A 46 13.27 -3.21 -11.17
CA VAL A 46 13.25 -2.66 -9.82
C VAL A 46 12.84 -3.72 -8.82
N VAL A 47 13.42 -3.68 -7.62
CA VAL A 47 12.99 -4.48 -6.48
C VAL A 47 12.74 -3.58 -5.29
N LEU A 48 11.51 -3.58 -4.81
CA LEU A 48 11.03 -2.79 -3.70
C LEU A 48 10.89 -3.70 -2.47
N HIS A 49 11.65 -3.38 -1.43
CA HIS A 49 11.65 -4.08 -0.15
C HIS A 49 10.85 -3.27 0.86
N ILE A 50 9.71 -3.79 1.34
CA ILE A 50 8.87 -3.11 2.32
C ILE A 50 8.90 -3.87 3.64
N HIS A 51 9.19 -3.18 4.74
CA HIS A 51 9.19 -3.74 6.08
C HIS A 51 8.67 -2.74 7.14
N PRO A 52 8.23 -3.22 8.32
CA PRO A 52 7.84 -2.34 9.41
C PRO A 52 8.99 -1.43 9.85
N SER A 53 8.68 -0.15 10.10
CA SER A 53 9.63 0.79 10.68
C SER A 53 10.01 0.39 12.10
N THR A 54 11.30 0.45 12.41
CA THR A 54 11.81 0.28 13.77
C THR A 54 11.74 1.57 14.59
N GLU A 55 11.51 2.71 13.93
CA GLU A 55 11.47 4.04 14.55
C GLU A 55 10.06 4.39 15.05
N GLN A 56 9.03 3.97 14.31
CA GLN A 56 7.65 4.31 14.63
C GLN A 56 6.71 3.11 14.42
N THR A 57 6.03 2.69 15.50
CA THR A 57 5.08 1.58 15.46
C THR A 57 3.93 1.87 14.50
N GLY A 58 3.66 0.94 13.60
CA GLY A 58 2.58 1.03 12.61
C GLY A 58 2.97 1.73 11.31
N GLU A 59 4.17 2.30 11.21
CA GLU A 59 4.69 2.83 9.95
C GLU A 59 5.46 1.76 9.17
N LEU A 60 5.45 1.91 7.85
CA LEU A 60 6.24 1.10 6.92
C LEU A 60 7.40 1.92 6.38
N THR A 61 8.52 1.25 6.17
CA THR A 61 9.70 1.78 5.49
C THR A 61 10.26 0.72 4.56
N GLY A 62 11.40 0.99 3.93
CA GLY A 62 11.96 0.06 2.97
C GLY A 62 13.13 0.59 2.19
N SER A 63 13.50 -0.19 1.17
CA SER A 63 14.48 0.20 0.18
C SER A 63 14.06 -0.16 -1.23
N LEU A 64 14.65 0.52 -2.20
CA LEU A 64 14.53 0.21 -3.62
C LEU A 64 15.89 -0.14 -4.21
N ASP A 65 15.90 -1.19 -5.00
CA ASP A 65 17.03 -1.68 -5.75
C ASP A 65 16.78 -1.52 -7.25
N PHE A 66 17.82 -1.17 -7.99
CA PHE A 66 17.89 -1.19 -9.45
C PHE A 66 19.00 -2.17 -9.86
N PRO A 67 18.69 -3.48 -10.00
CA PRO A 67 19.70 -4.52 -10.21
C PRO A 67 20.57 -4.29 -11.45
N SER A 68 19.97 -3.87 -12.57
CA SER A 68 20.69 -3.59 -13.82
C SER A 68 21.68 -2.42 -13.72
N GLN A 69 21.55 -1.59 -12.69
CA GLN A 69 22.41 -0.43 -12.44
C GLN A 69 23.35 -0.63 -11.23
N TYR A 70 23.37 -1.81 -10.61
CA TYR A 70 24.15 -2.11 -9.40
C TYR A 70 23.90 -1.13 -8.25
N ARG A 71 22.67 -0.61 -8.15
CA ARG A 71 22.24 0.33 -7.11
C ARG A 71 21.27 -0.40 -6.19
N THR A 72 21.66 -0.61 -4.94
CA THR A 72 20.82 -1.28 -3.95
C THR A 72 20.67 -0.45 -2.69
N GLY A 73 19.64 -0.73 -1.90
CA GLY A 73 19.42 -0.13 -0.59
C GLY A 73 19.01 1.34 -0.63
N LEU A 74 18.39 1.83 -1.71
CA LEU A 74 17.95 3.23 -1.76
C LEU A 74 16.78 3.43 -0.80
N PRO A 75 16.92 4.31 0.21
CA PRO A 75 15.91 4.40 1.26
C PRO A 75 14.60 4.97 0.72
N ILE A 76 13.50 4.34 1.10
CA ILE A 76 12.16 4.90 0.94
C ILE A 76 11.98 6.00 1.99
N GLY A 77 11.44 7.14 1.58
CA GLY A 77 11.14 8.26 2.46
C GLY A 77 9.81 8.12 3.18
N ALA A 78 8.74 7.73 2.49
CA ALA A 78 7.43 7.51 3.10
C ALA A 78 6.59 6.54 2.27
N ILE A 79 5.79 5.72 2.96
CA ILE A 79 4.77 4.86 2.36
C ILE A 79 3.42 5.27 2.95
N ARG A 80 2.44 5.56 2.09
CA ARG A 80 1.08 5.90 2.52
C ARG A 80 0.09 4.96 1.85
N ILE A 81 -0.84 4.44 2.65
CA ILE A 81 -1.93 3.58 2.19
C ILE A 81 -3.24 4.22 2.62
N ASN A 82 -4.17 4.41 1.69
CA ASN A 82 -5.51 4.92 1.96
C ASN A 82 -6.54 4.15 1.14
N GLY A 83 -7.19 3.18 1.79
CA GLY A 83 -7.98 2.16 1.09
C GLY A 83 -7.06 1.34 0.18
N SER A 84 -7.42 1.22 -1.09
CA SER A 84 -6.58 0.59 -2.13
C SER A 84 -5.47 1.51 -2.65
N ASN A 85 -5.51 2.82 -2.40
CA ASN A 85 -4.48 3.72 -2.92
C ASN A 85 -3.17 3.58 -2.15
N VAL A 86 -2.06 3.52 -2.87
CA VAL A 86 -0.70 3.47 -2.32
C VAL A 86 0.16 4.58 -2.93
N SER A 87 0.94 5.27 -2.09
CA SER A 87 1.97 6.20 -2.54
C SER A 87 3.31 5.90 -1.86
N ILE A 88 4.39 5.86 -2.63
CA ILE A 88 5.74 5.56 -2.14
C ILE A 88 6.70 6.64 -2.61
N MET A 89 7.27 7.38 -1.66
CA MET A 89 8.15 8.51 -1.94
C MET A 89 9.62 8.10 -1.78
N LEU A 90 10.46 8.41 -2.77
CA LEU A 90 11.91 8.20 -2.73
C LEU A 90 12.66 9.52 -2.84
N THR A 91 12.91 10.15 -1.68
CA THR A 91 13.51 11.49 -1.59
C THR A 91 14.89 11.57 -2.25
N SER A 92 15.71 10.51 -2.12
CA SER A 92 17.10 10.50 -2.62
C SER A 92 17.21 10.62 -4.14
N VAL A 93 16.18 10.20 -4.87
CA VAL A 93 16.13 10.22 -6.34
C VAL A 93 15.03 11.14 -6.87
N GLN A 94 14.37 11.90 -5.99
CA GLN A 94 13.26 12.81 -6.32
C GLN A 94 12.19 12.10 -7.17
N ALA A 95 11.79 10.91 -6.72
CA ALA A 95 10.80 10.09 -7.40
C ALA A 95 9.66 9.70 -6.47
N GLU A 96 8.53 9.36 -7.07
CA GLU A 96 7.35 8.91 -6.35
C GLU A 96 6.57 7.90 -7.19
N PHE A 97 6.09 6.84 -6.55
CA PHE A 97 5.13 5.91 -7.13
C PHE A 97 3.74 6.20 -6.58
N TYR A 98 2.73 6.24 -7.44
CA TYR A 98 1.33 6.36 -7.09
C TYR A 98 0.52 5.28 -7.79
N GLY A 99 -0.24 4.48 -7.05
CA GLY A 99 -1.00 3.39 -7.63
C GLY A 99 -2.11 2.86 -6.73
N GLU A 100 -2.68 1.75 -7.18
CA GLU A 100 -3.72 1.01 -6.47
C GLU A 100 -3.26 -0.43 -6.20
N LEU A 101 -3.69 -0.96 -5.05
CA LEU A 101 -3.52 -2.35 -4.65
C LEU A 101 -4.52 -3.21 -5.41
N THR A 102 -4.03 -4.28 -6.04
CA THR A 102 -4.88 -5.35 -6.55
C THR A 102 -4.97 -6.45 -5.50
N LEU A 103 -6.19 -6.98 -5.31
CA LEU A 103 -6.47 -7.97 -4.29
C LEU A 103 -6.82 -9.31 -4.92
N ASP A 104 -6.62 -10.37 -4.16
CA ASP A 104 -7.13 -11.70 -4.50
C ASP A 104 -8.66 -11.76 -4.43
N GLU A 105 -9.24 -12.90 -4.83
CA GLU A 105 -10.70 -13.10 -4.84
C GLU A 105 -11.33 -12.95 -3.44
N SER A 106 -10.56 -13.18 -2.38
CA SER A 106 -11.01 -13.01 -1.00
C SER A 106 -11.07 -11.54 -0.58
N GLY A 107 -10.39 -10.65 -1.29
CA GLY A 107 -10.24 -9.23 -0.94
C GLY A 107 -9.33 -9.00 0.27
N GLN A 108 -8.56 -10.00 0.69
CA GLN A 108 -7.72 -9.92 1.89
C GLN A 108 -6.23 -9.82 1.58
N HIS A 109 -5.79 -10.31 0.42
CA HIS A 109 -4.38 -10.40 0.09
C HIS A 109 -4.02 -9.53 -1.10
N VAL A 110 -3.00 -8.68 -0.95
CA VAL A 110 -2.46 -7.88 -2.05
C VAL A 110 -1.65 -8.77 -3.00
N LEU A 111 -2.02 -8.74 -4.28
CA LEU A 111 -1.36 -9.46 -5.37
C LEU A 111 -0.33 -8.59 -6.09
N SER A 112 -0.69 -7.35 -6.41
CA SER A 112 0.19 -6.36 -7.04
C SER A 112 -0.14 -4.92 -6.62
N MET A 113 0.80 -4.01 -6.90
CA MET A 113 0.59 -2.56 -6.88
C MET A 113 0.72 -2.06 -8.32
N GLN A 114 -0.34 -1.47 -8.86
CA GLN A 114 -0.37 -0.97 -10.24
C GLN A 114 -0.50 0.55 -10.24
N GLY A 115 0.41 1.24 -10.92
CA GLY A 115 0.42 2.69 -10.90
C GLY A 115 1.46 3.31 -11.80
N ASP A 116 1.84 4.55 -11.48
CA ASP A 116 2.80 5.35 -12.21
C ASP A 116 3.99 5.72 -11.32
N TRP A 117 5.19 5.50 -11.85
CA TRP A 117 6.42 6.09 -11.38
C TRP A 117 6.59 7.49 -11.96
N SER A 118 6.69 8.49 -11.10
CA SER A 118 6.90 9.90 -11.45
C SER A 118 8.31 10.34 -11.05
N GLN A 119 9.12 10.78 -12.03
CA GLN A 119 10.45 11.31 -11.78
C GLN A 119 10.84 12.33 -12.84
N ALA A 120 11.38 13.48 -12.43
CA ALA A 120 11.83 14.55 -13.33
C ALA A 120 10.78 15.03 -14.36
N GLY A 121 9.49 14.91 -14.04
CA GLY A 121 8.38 15.28 -14.92
C GLY A 121 7.98 14.21 -15.94
N GLU A 122 8.61 13.03 -15.91
CA GLU A 122 8.17 11.84 -16.65
C GLU A 122 7.27 10.97 -15.77
N HIS A 123 6.29 10.33 -16.41
CA HIS A 123 5.42 9.32 -15.79
C HIS A 123 5.59 8.01 -16.55
N VAL A 124 5.92 6.94 -15.83
CA VAL A 124 6.21 5.62 -16.37
C VAL A 124 5.30 4.62 -15.66
N PRO A 125 4.43 3.90 -16.38
CA PRO A 125 3.62 2.85 -15.78
C PRO A 125 4.52 1.81 -15.12
N LEU A 126 4.13 1.37 -13.92
CA LEU A 126 4.85 0.38 -13.14
C LEU A 126 3.84 -0.54 -12.46
N GLU A 127 3.96 -1.83 -12.74
CA GLU A 127 3.33 -2.87 -11.94
C GLU A 127 4.39 -3.54 -11.07
N LEU A 128 4.11 -3.62 -9.78
CA LEU A 128 4.93 -4.32 -8.80
C LEU A 128 4.19 -5.57 -8.33
N THR A 129 4.73 -6.75 -8.62
CA THR A 129 4.20 -8.04 -8.17
C THR A 129 5.07 -8.61 -7.06
N ARG A 130 4.51 -9.43 -6.17
CA ARG A 130 5.32 -10.10 -5.14
C ARG A 130 6.48 -10.86 -5.79
N GLN A 131 7.69 -10.66 -5.29
CA GLN A 131 8.84 -11.44 -5.71
C GLN A 131 8.63 -12.87 -5.23
N THR A 132 8.45 -13.79 -6.16
CA THR A 132 8.56 -15.21 -5.85
C THR A 132 10.02 -15.50 -5.65
N THR A 133 10.43 -15.78 -4.41
CA THR A 133 11.73 -16.37 -4.14
C THR A 133 11.73 -17.77 -4.74
N GLU A 134 11.98 -17.89 -6.05
CA GLU A 134 12.54 -19.11 -6.59
C GLU A 134 13.95 -19.20 -6.01
N GLU A 135 14.03 -19.90 -4.87
CA GLU A 135 15.27 -20.39 -4.28
C GLU A 135 16.09 -21.03 -5.39
N THR A 136 17.03 -20.26 -5.94
CA THR A 136 18.05 -20.76 -6.85
C THR A 136 18.99 -21.61 -5.99
N ALA A 137 18.56 -22.84 -5.70
CA ALA A 137 19.41 -23.87 -5.17
C ALA A 137 20.45 -24.21 -6.26
N GLN A 138 21.68 -23.75 -6.05
CA GLN A 138 22.88 -24.26 -6.71
C GLN A 138 23.88 -24.72 -5.66
#